data_AF-A0A9X7MY60-F1
#
_entry.id   AF-A0A9X7MY60-F1
#
_cell.length_a   1.000
_cell.length_b   1.000
_cell.length_c   1.000
_cell.angle_alpha   90.00
_cell.angle_beta   90.00
_cell.angle_gamma   90.00
#
_symmetry.space_group_name_H-M   'P 1'
#
loop_
_entity.id
_entity.type
_entity.pdbx_description
1 polymer ?
#
loop_
_entity_poly.entity_id
_entity_poly.type
_entity_poly.pdbx_seq_one_letter_code
_entity_poly.pdbx_strand_id
1 'polypeptide(L)'
;MSAKRIAISFILAGTQTISCQAQPLGIAFIEPSPTAHLSYFTLSSPQKINRSSTIDIEYLSDSGEGICCQRLSGHSFKEVESTGRVSAADQEAPIYTYRMPSRSLGLSAHVTGTAILNADSVKRLNSGTISATGDGKTFQIERCYGIEGINLFMKSKGATVGHLYLYLNVDIESTCK
;
A
#
# COMPACT_ATOMS: atom_id res chain seq x y z
N MET A 1 38.36 -19.36 63.80
CA MET A 1 37.57 -18.25 63.22
C MET A 1 37.39 -18.54 61.74
N SER A 2 36.18 -18.92 61.31
CA SER A 2 35.89 -19.35 59.93
C SER A 2 35.13 -18.24 59.20
N ALA A 3 35.73 -17.65 58.18
CA ALA A 3 35.13 -16.61 57.36
C ALA A 3 34.27 -17.24 56.26
N LYS A 4 32.94 -17.19 56.42
CA LYS A 4 31.97 -17.56 55.37
C LYS A 4 31.98 -16.47 54.29
N ARG A 5 32.43 -16.83 53.08
CA ARG A 5 32.29 -16.00 51.89
C ARG A 5 30.84 -16.09 51.39
N ILE A 6 30.14 -14.96 51.38
CA ILE A 6 28.81 -14.83 50.80
C ILE A 6 28.99 -14.49 49.32
N ALA A 7 28.62 -15.41 48.43
CA ALA A 7 28.57 -15.16 46.99
C ALA A 7 27.24 -14.50 46.66
N ILE A 8 27.27 -13.25 46.17
CA ILE A 8 26.10 -12.52 45.69
C ILE A 8 25.98 -12.81 44.19
N SER A 9 25.03 -13.67 43.83
CA SER A 9 24.66 -13.90 42.43
C SER A 9 23.74 -12.77 41.95
N PHE A 10 24.25 -11.88 41.11
CA PHE A 10 23.45 -10.92 40.36
C PHE A 10 22.74 -11.65 39.21
N ILE A 11 21.43 -11.84 39.34
CA ILE A 11 20.57 -12.31 38.25
C ILE A 11 20.20 -11.10 37.41
N LEU A 12 20.89 -10.91 36.28
CA LEU A 12 20.56 -9.90 35.28
C LEU A 12 19.33 -10.38 34.49
N ALA A 13 18.14 -9.97 34.90
CA ALA A 13 16.91 -10.22 34.15
C ALA A 13 16.89 -9.32 32.90
N GLY A 14 17.38 -9.86 31.78
CA GLY A 14 17.30 -9.19 30.48
C GLY A 14 15.85 -9.13 30.00
N THR A 15 15.18 -8.00 30.21
CA THR A 15 13.89 -7.69 29.58
C THR A 15 14.11 -7.46 28.10
N GLN A 16 13.87 -8.48 27.27
CA GLN A 16 13.77 -8.28 25.82
C GLN A 16 12.46 -7.55 25.54
N THR A 17 12.55 -6.23 25.34
CA THR A 17 11.45 -5.45 24.79
C THR A 17 11.29 -5.87 23.33
N ILE A 18 10.25 -6.66 23.04
CA ILE A 18 9.81 -6.93 21.67
C ILE A 18 9.32 -5.59 21.11
N SER A 19 10.20 -4.90 20.38
CA SER A 19 9.83 -3.70 19.64
C SER A 19 8.89 -4.15 18.51
N CYS A 20 7.61 -3.79 18.63
CA CYS A 20 6.66 -3.92 17.55
C CYS A 20 7.05 -2.86 16.51
N GLN A 21 7.90 -3.23 15.55
CA GLN A 21 8.20 -2.33 14.44
C GLN A 21 6.92 -2.14 13.63
N ALA A 22 6.42 -0.90 13.64
CA ALA A 22 5.36 -0.48 12.75
C ALA A 22 5.82 -0.73 11.31
N GLN A 23 4.95 -1.33 10.49
CA GLN A 23 5.27 -1.55 9.08
C GLN A 23 5.42 -0.20 8.38
N PRO A 24 6.37 -0.06 7.42
CA PRO A 24 6.50 1.17 6.67
C PRO A 24 5.23 1.47 5.89
N LEU A 25 5.03 2.76 5.64
CA LEU A 25 3.99 3.24 4.73
C LEU A 25 4.32 2.79 3.30
N GLY A 26 3.32 2.25 2.62
CA GLY A 26 3.46 1.74 1.26
C GLY A 26 2.38 2.26 0.32
N ILE A 27 2.57 2.00 -0.97
CA ILE A 27 1.59 2.29 -2.02
C ILE A 27 1.26 1.02 -2.82
N ALA A 28 0.08 1.01 -3.42
CA ALA A 28 -0.41 -0.08 -4.24
C ALA A 28 -1.43 0.42 -5.27
N PHE A 29 -1.57 -0.31 -6.36
CA PHE A 29 -2.74 -0.19 -7.24
C PHE A 29 -3.85 -1.10 -6.75
N ILE A 30 -5.09 -0.68 -6.92
CA ILE A 30 -6.25 -1.56 -6.84
C ILE A 30 -7.06 -1.45 -8.14
N GLU A 31 -7.38 -2.58 -8.75
CA GLU A 31 -8.09 -2.64 -10.03
C GLU A 31 -9.07 -3.81 -10.07
N PRO A 32 -10.10 -3.78 -10.93
CA PRO A 32 -10.95 -4.94 -11.16
C PRO A 32 -10.08 -6.13 -11.57
N SER A 33 -10.36 -7.30 -11.01
CA SER A 33 -9.55 -8.49 -11.25
C SER A 33 -9.59 -8.86 -12.74
N PRO A 34 -8.45 -8.90 -13.45
CA PRO A 34 -8.43 -9.19 -14.89
C PRO A 34 -8.73 -10.67 -15.19
N THR A 35 -8.53 -11.55 -14.21
CA THR A 35 -8.66 -13.01 -14.36
C THR A 35 -9.93 -13.57 -13.73
N ALA A 36 -10.77 -12.72 -13.15
CA ALA A 36 -12.00 -13.15 -12.51
C ALA A 36 -13.20 -12.36 -13.00
N HIS A 37 -14.35 -13.02 -13.04
CA HIS A 37 -15.64 -12.36 -13.13
C HIS A 37 -15.67 -11.14 -12.19
N LEU A 38 -16.32 -10.05 -12.64
CA LEU A 38 -16.40 -8.67 -12.08
C LEU A 38 -16.66 -8.53 -10.56
N SER A 39 -16.79 -9.64 -9.85
CA SER A 39 -17.00 -9.78 -8.42
C SER A 39 -15.74 -9.63 -7.56
N TYR A 40 -14.55 -9.36 -8.13
CA TYR A 40 -13.32 -9.18 -7.35
C TYR A 40 -12.46 -8.01 -7.83
N PHE A 41 -11.72 -7.43 -6.88
CA PHE A 41 -10.61 -6.52 -7.13
C PHE A 41 -9.28 -7.21 -6.81
N THR A 42 -8.24 -6.83 -7.54
CA THR A 42 -6.85 -7.15 -7.26
C THR A 42 -6.11 -5.93 -6.74
N LEU A 43 -5.35 -6.10 -5.67
CA LEU A 43 -4.42 -5.11 -5.13
C LEU A 43 -2.99 -5.60 -5.39
N SER A 44 -2.16 -4.74 -5.99
CA SER A 44 -0.76 -5.07 -6.30
C SER A 44 0.19 -4.06 -5.64
N SER A 45 1.16 -4.56 -4.86
CA SER A 45 2.10 -3.75 -4.09
C SER A 45 3.51 -4.37 -4.06
N PRO A 46 4.58 -3.57 -4.00
CA PRO A 46 5.93 -4.08 -3.73
C PRO A 46 6.10 -4.52 -2.27
N GLN A 47 5.14 -4.18 -1.40
CA GLN A 47 5.14 -4.51 0.01
C GLN A 47 4.16 -5.64 0.30
N LYS A 48 4.58 -6.62 1.11
CA LYS A 48 3.66 -7.64 1.62
C LYS A 48 2.61 -7.02 2.53
N ILE A 49 1.36 -7.34 2.25
CA ILE A 49 0.23 -7.09 3.16
C ILE A 49 0.17 -8.24 4.16
N ASN A 50 0.11 -7.89 5.44
CA ASN A 50 -0.16 -8.85 6.49
C ASN A 50 -1.53 -8.56 7.12
N ARG A 51 -1.92 -9.43 8.05
CA ARG A 51 -3.20 -9.36 8.76
C ARG A 51 -3.41 -8.03 9.50
N SER A 52 -2.37 -7.47 10.09
CA SER A 52 -2.41 -6.19 10.82
C SER A 52 -2.30 -4.95 9.94
N SER A 53 -2.00 -5.08 8.65
CA SER A 53 -1.86 -3.94 7.76
C SER A 53 -3.15 -3.15 7.69
N THR A 54 -3.04 -1.82 7.66
CA THR A 54 -4.15 -0.92 7.32
C THR A 54 -4.05 -0.55 5.85
N ILE A 55 -5.18 -0.48 5.16
CA ILE A 55 -5.23 -0.17 3.73
C ILE A 55 -6.29 0.91 3.51
N ASP A 56 -5.89 2.08 3.08
CA ASP A 56 -6.77 3.19 2.73
C ASP A 56 -6.89 3.30 1.21
N ILE A 57 -8.11 3.17 0.69
CA ILE A 57 -8.36 3.13 -0.75
C ILE A 57 -9.00 4.43 -1.22
N GLU A 58 -8.36 5.04 -2.21
CA GLU A 58 -8.91 6.11 -3.05
C GLU A 58 -9.29 5.54 -4.41
N TYR A 59 -10.43 5.98 -4.94
CA TYR A 59 -10.96 5.54 -6.21
C TYR A 59 -11.74 6.68 -6.87
N LEU A 60 -11.92 6.63 -8.19
CA LEU A 60 -12.78 7.58 -8.89
C LEU A 60 -14.22 7.05 -8.90
N SER A 61 -15.18 7.89 -8.56
CA SER A 61 -16.60 7.60 -8.78
C SER A 61 -16.94 7.61 -10.27
N ASP A 62 -18.14 7.13 -10.62
CA ASP A 62 -18.63 7.15 -12.01
C ASP A 62 -18.77 8.57 -12.58
N SER A 63 -18.88 9.61 -11.73
CA SER A 63 -18.84 11.03 -12.13
C SER A 63 -17.43 11.59 -12.29
N GLY A 64 -16.39 10.76 -12.13
CA GLY A 64 -14.98 11.16 -12.17
C GLY A 64 -14.48 11.85 -10.90
N GLU A 65 -15.31 11.98 -9.86
CA GLU A 65 -14.90 12.55 -8.59
C GLU A 65 -14.13 11.51 -7.76
N GLY A 66 -12.91 11.84 -7.33
CA GLY A 66 -12.13 10.98 -6.43
C GLY A 66 -12.76 10.87 -5.04
N ILE A 67 -13.12 9.65 -4.64
CA ILE A 67 -13.61 9.34 -3.30
C ILE A 67 -12.44 8.81 -2.48
N CYS A 68 -12.21 9.45 -1.33
CA CYS A 68 -11.18 9.06 -0.37
C CYS A 68 -11.75 9.09 1.06
N CYS A 69 -11.33 8.21 1.97
CA CYS A 69 -10.70 6.93 1.68
C CYS A 69 -11.43 5.86 2.49
N GLN A 70 -11.75 4.74 1.86
CA GLN A 70 -12.30 3.60 2.56
C GLN A 70 -11.15 2.86 3.23
N ARG A 71 -11.18 2.76 4.56
CA ARG A 71 -10.19 2.03 5.34
C ARG A 71 -10.58 0.57 5.48
N LEU A 72 -9.65 -0.32 5.14
CA LEU A 72 -9.75 -1.76 5.26
C LEU A 72 -8.59 -2.33 6.09
N SER A 73 -8.80 -3.54 6.59
CA SER A 73 -7.75 -4.36 7.20
C SER A 73 -7.15 -5.32 6.17
N GLY A 74 -5.86 -5.64 6.32
CA GLY A 74 -5.17 -6.63 5.51
C GLY A 74 -5.78 -8.03 5.58
N HIS A 75 -6.56 -8.34 6.62
CA HIS A 75 -7.37 -9.55 6.69
C HIS A 75 -8.40 -9.70 5.56
N SER A 76 -8.82 -8.61 4.93
CA SER A 76 -9.77 -8.61 3.81
C SER A 76 -9.16 -9.10 2.50
N PHE A 77 -7.85 -9.32 2.46
CA PHE A 77 -7.07 -9.61 1.27
C PHE A 77 -6.52 -11.03 1.30
N LYS A 78 -6.73 -11.77 0.22
CA LYS A 78 -6.14 -13.10 0.01
C LYS A 78 -5.04 -13.00 -1.04
N GLU A 79 -3.82 -13.41 -0.69
CA GLU A 79 -2.70 -13.46 -1.64
C GLU A 79 -3.00 -14.42 -2.80
N VAL A 80 -2.62 -14.01 -4.01
CA VAL A 80 -2.79 -14.75 -5.26
C VAL A 80 -1.57 -14.56 -6.13
N GLU A 81 -1.45 -15.39 -7.18
CA GLU A 81 -0.41 -15.22 -8.19
C GLU A 81 -0.47 -13.83 -8.84
N SER A 82 0.70 -13.29 -9.16
CA SER A 82 0.83 -11.98 -9.81
C SER A 82 0.16 -11.98 -11.18
N THR A 83 -0.45 -10.85 -11.54
CA THR A 83 -1.03 -10.64 -12.87
C THR A 83 0.01 -10.18 -13.88
N GLY A 84 1.22 -9.80 -13.44
CA GLY A 84 2.28 -9.24 -14.30
C GLY A 84 2.00 -7.85 -14.87
N ARG A 85 0.86 -7.23 -14.53
CA ARG A 85 0.45 -5.91 -15.06
C ARG A 85 1.04 -4.74 -14.29
N VAL A 86 1.42 -4.96 -13.04
CA VAL A 86 2.04 -3.94 -12.19
C VAL A 86 3.53 -4.24 -12.05
N SER A 87 4.35 -3.21 -12.20
CA SER A 87 5.79 -3.24 -11.95
C SER A 87 6.19 -2.12 -11.01
N ALA A 88 7.31 -2.31 -10.31
CA ALA A 88 7.99 -1.24 -9.61
C ALA A 88 9.12 -0.67 -10.48
N ALA A 89 9.49 0.59 -10.24
CA ALA A 89 10.62 1.21 -10.94
C ALA A 89 11.93 0.46 -10.71
N ASP A 90 12.12 -0.05 -9.50
CA ASP A 90 13.10 -1.07 -9.22
C ASP A 90 12.55 -2.41 -9.74
N GLN A 91 12.98 -2.81 -10.94
CA GLN A 91 12.47 -4.02 -11.61
C GLN A 91 12.80 -5.31 -10.85
N GLU A 92 13.69 -5.26 -9.84
CA GLU A 92 14.01 -6.39 -8.97
C GLU A 92 13.02 -6.52 -7.79
N ALA A 93 12.24 -5.48 -7.50
CA ALA A 93 11.30 -5.50 -6.39
C ALA A 93 10.10 -6.42 -6.73
N PRO A 94 9.82 -7.46 -5.91
CA PRO A 94 8.70 -8.35 -6.15
C PRO A 94 7.37 -7.62 -5.99
N ILE A 95 6.44 -7.87 -6.90
CA ILE A 95 5.06 -7.38 -6.78
C ILE A 95 4.18 -8.49 -6.20
N TYR A 96 3.67 -8.25 -5.00
CA TYR A 96 2.71 -9.10 -4.33
C TYR A 96 1.30 -8.71 -4.77
N THR A 97 0.51 -9.70 -5.19
CA THR A 97 -0.87 -9.49 -5.61
C THR A 97 -1.82 -10.15 -4.64
N TYR A 98 -2.86 -9.41 -4.30
CA TYR A 98 -3.92 -9.84 -3.41
C TYR A 98 -5.26 -9.66 -4.08
N ARG A 99 -6.25 -10.43 -3.64
CA ARG A 99 -7.61 -10.38 -4.15
C ARG A 99 -8.61 -10.18 -3.04
N MET A 100 -9.66 -9.42 -3.33
CA MET A 100 -10.77 -9.19 -2.41
C MET A 100 -12.12 -9.12 -3.16
N PRO A 101 -13.25 -9.51 -2.53
CA PRO A 101 -14.57 -9.40 -3.17
C PRO A 101 -15.00 -7.93 -3.41
N SER A 102 -15.53 -7.62 -4.59
CA SER A 102 -15.98 -6.26 -4.98
C SER A 102 -17.05 -5.68 -4.06
N ARG A 103 -17.95 -6.53 -3.55
CA ARG A 103 -18.98 -6.14 -2.59
C ARG A 103 -18.42 -5.49 -1.32
N SER A 104 -17.17 -5.79 -0.96
CA SER A 104 -16.54 -5.23 0.24
C SER A 104 -16.12 -3.78 0.07
N LEU A 105 -15.99 -3.29 -1.17
CA LEU A 105 -15.68 -1.89 -1.45
C LEU A 105 -16.91 -1.07 -1.88
N GLY A 106 -18.02 -1.73 -2.23
CA GLY A 106 -19.19 -1.03 -2.79
C GLY A 106 -18.89 -0.27 -4.08
N LEU A 107 -17.82 -0.64 -4.80
CA LEU A 107 -17.35 0.04 -6.01
C LEU A 107 -18.01 -0.52 -7.26
N SER A 108 -18.19 0.36 -8.25
CA SER A 108 -18.46 -0.07 -9.62
C SER A 108 -17.23 -0.84 -10.15
N ALA A 109 -17.47 -1.91 -10.90
CA ALA A 109 -16.47 -2.90 -11.31
C ALA A 109 -15.47 -2.41 -12.38
N HIS A 110 -15.37 -1.09 -12.59
CA HIS A 110 -14.58 -0.48 -13.68
C HIS A 110 -13.50 0.48 -13.18
N VAL A 111 -13.35 0.65 -11.87
CA VAL A 111 -12.51 1.71 -11.31
C VAL A 111 -11.14 1.17 -10.92
N THR A 112 -10.10 1.76 -11.51
CA THR A 112 -8.72 1.66 -10.99
C THR A 112 -8.49 2.73 -9.94
N GLY A 113 -8.03 2.32 -8.77
CA GLY A 113 -7.79 3.17 -7.61
C GLY A 113 -6.35 3.10 -7.11
N THR A 114 -6.09 3.90 -6.09
CA THR A 114 -4.84 3.96 -5.33
C THR A 114 -5.08 3.40 -3.93
N ALA A 115 -4.23 2.49 -3.47
CA ALA A 115 -4.25 2.01 -2.09
C ALA A 115 -2.99 2.48 -1.36
N ILE A 116 -3.18 3.03 -0.15
CA ILE A 116 -2.11 3.43 0.76
C ILE A 116 -2.05 2.42 1.90
N LEU A 117 -0.88 1.84 2.13
CA LEU A 117 -0.66 0.81 3.14
C LEU A 117 -0.06 1.42 4.40
N ASN A 118 -0.54 1.00 5.57
CA ASN A 118 0.01 1.35 6.89
C ASN A 118 0.11 2.85 7.16
N ALA A 119 -0.82 3.63 6.60
CA ALA A 119 -0.93 5.05 6.92
C ALA A 119 -1.66 5.26 8.25
N ASP A 120 -1.13 6.16 9.07
CA ASP A 120 -1.81 6.69 10.26
C ASP A 120 -3.02 7.53 9.83
N SER A 121 -2.81 8.39 8.82
CA SER A 121 -3.86 9.24 8.24
C SER A 121 -3.67 9.41 6.74
N VAL A 122 -4.79 9.55 6.04
CA VAL A 122 -4.84 9.78 4.59
C VAL A 122 -5.84 10.89 4.30
N LYS A 123 -5.45 11.84 3.45
CA LYS A 123 -6.27 12.97 3.03
C LYS A 123 -6.10 13.21 1.54
N ARG A 124 -7.20 13.24 0.80
CA ARG A 124 -7.19 13.70 -0.60
C ARG A 124 -6.88 15.19 -0.65
N LEU A 125 -5.94 15.57 -1.51
CA LEU A 125 -5.62 16.98 -1.77
C LEU A 125 -6.36 17.50 -3.00
N ASN A 126 -6.38 16.71 -4.08
CA ASN A 126 -7.09 17.01 -5.33
C ASN A 126 -7.32 15.71 -6.13
N SER A 127 -7.74 15.80 -7.40
CA SER A 127 -7.86 14.62 -8.26
C SER A 127 -6.48 14.02 -8.56
N GLY A 128 -6.27 12.76 -8.17
CA GLY A 128 -5.01 12.05 -8.40
C GLY A 128 -3.88 12.36 -7.40
N THR A 129 -4.09 13.25 -6.43
CA THR A 129 -3.10 13.53 -5.37
C THR A 129 -3.65 13.29 -3.97
N ILE A 130 -2.92 12.50 -3.20
CA ILE A 130 -3.22 12.10 -1.82
C ILE A 130 -2.05 12.51 -0.93
N SER A 131 -2.35 13.04 0.26
CA SER A 131 -1.39 13.17 1.36
C SER A 131 -1.60 12.02 2.33
N ALA A 132 -0.54 11.33 2.71
CA ALA A 132 -0.58 10.29 3.73
C ALA A 132 0.51 10.50 4.77
N THR A 133 0.21 10.21 6.02
CA THR A 133 1.20 10.25 7.11
C THR A 133 1.37 8.86 7.68
N GLY A 134 2.62 8.46 7.91
CA GLY A 134 2.98 7.21 8.58
C GLY A 134 4.33 7.35 9.27
N ASP A 135 4.45 6.86 10.50
CA ASP A 135 5.69 6.94 11.30
C ASP A 135 6.18 8.40 11.45
N GLY A 136 5.24 9.32 11.68
CA GLY A 136 5.52 10.75 11.83
C GLY A 136 6.04 11.47 10.56
N LYS A 137 6.05 10.80 9.41
CA LYS A 137 6.47 11.36 8.11
C LYS A 137 5.27 11.54 7.20
N THR A 138 5.23 12.66 6.50
CA THR A 138 4.21 12.94 5.48
C THR A 138 4.74 12.66 4.09
N PHE A 139 3.94 11.94 3.31
CA PHE A 139 4.18 11.59 1.93
C PHE A 139 3.10 12.18 1.04
N GLN A 140 3.47 12.47 -0.19
CA GLN A 140 2.55 12.86 -1.26
C GLN A 140 2.52 11.74 -2.28
N ILE A 141 1.32 11.25 -2.58
CA ILE A 141 1.08 10.17 -3.51
C ILE A 141 0.37 10.75 -4.72
N GLU A 142 0.95 10.55 -5.90
CA GLU A 142 0.50 11.15 -7.15
C GLU A 142 0.29 10.09 -8.20
N ARG A 143 -0.88 10.12 -8.83
CA ARG A 143 -1.26 9.27 -9.96
C ARG A 143 -1.33 10.11 -11.23
N CYS A 144 -0.69 9.64 -12.30
CA CYS A 144 -0.81 10.23 -13.64
C CYS A 144 -0.80 9.14 -14.71
N TYR A 145 -1.36 9.46 -15.88
CA TYR A 145 -1.34 8.56 -17.04
C TYR A 145 -0.06 8.77 -17.84
N GLY A 146 0.66 7.68 -18.11
CA GLY A 146 1.69 7.61 -19.14
C GLY A 146 1.09 7.12 -20.46
N ILE A 147 1.95 6.86 -21.45
CA ILE A 147 1.53 6.51 -22.82
C ILE A 147 0.75 5.17 -22.86
N GLU A 148 1.13 4.17 -22.06
CA GLU A 148 0.53 2.82 -22.11
C GLU A 148 -0.03 2.35 -20.75
N GLY A 149 -0.17 3.28 -19.80
CA GLY A 149 -0.44 2.88 -18.42
C GLY A 149 -0.54 4.02 -17.41
N ILE A 150 -0.54 3.65 -16.14
CA ILE A 150 -0.69 4.58 -15.02
C ILE A 150 0.58 4.53 -14.16
N ASN A 151 1.13 5.71 -13.88
CA ASN A 151 2.20 5.88 -12.91
C ASN A 151 1.61 6.25 -11.55
N LEU A 152 2.18 5.67 -10.50
CA LEU A 152 1.88 5.99 -9.11
C LEU A 152 3.19 6.30 -8.38
N PHE A 153 3.37 7.55 -8.00
CA PHE A 153 4.55 8.03 -7.30
C PHE A 153 4.25 8.23 -5.82
N MET A 154 5.19 7.84 -4.97
CA MET A 154 5.24 8.23 -3.57
C MET A 154 6.42 9.17 -3.38
N LYS A 155 6.17 10.38 -2.89
CA LYS A 155 7.15 11.44 -2.71
C LYS A 155 7.29 11.80 -1.24
N SER A 156 8.52 12.01 -0.80
CA SER A 156 8.87 12.54 0.52
C SER A 156 9.76 13.76 0.34
N LYS A 157 9.32 14.91 0.88
CA LYS A 157 10.02 16.21 0.73
C LYS A 157 10.38 16.54 -0.74
N GLY A 158 9.48 16.20 -1.67
CA GLY A 158 9.67 16.44 -3.11
C GLY A 158 10.46 15.38 -3.87
N ALA A 159 11.19 14.48 -3.18
CA ALA A 159 11.91 13.38 -3.82
C ALA A 159 11.01 12.14 -3.96
N THR A 160 11.05 11.49 -5.13
CA THR A 160 10.38 10.20 -5.33
C THR A 160 11.10 9.12 -4.52
N VAL A 161 10.36 8.47 -3.63
CA VAL A 161 10.82 7.38 -2.75
C VAL A 161 10.11 6.06 -3.02
N GLY A 162 9.11 6.06 -3.92
CA GLY A 162 8.47 4.87 -4.43
C GLY A 162 7.78 5.17 -5.76
N HIS A 163 7.77 4.20 -6.67
CA HIS A 163 7.14 4.33 -7.98
C HIS A 163 6.63 2.97 -8.44
N LEU A 164 5.33 2.92 -8.77
CA LEU A 164 4.68 1.79 -9.43
C LEU A 164 4.15 2.21 -10.78
N TYR A 165 4.15 1.26 -11.71
CA TYR A 165 3.57 1.38 -13.03
C TYR A 165 2.55 0.27 -13.26
N LEU A 166 1.36 0.63 -13.72
CA LEU A 166 0.31 -0.31 -14.14
C LEU A 166 0.14 -0.24 -15.66
N TYR A 167 0.39 -1.35 -16.34
CA TYR A 167 0.22 -1.51 -17.78
C TYR A 167 -1.25 -1.76 -18.14
N LEU A 168 -1.80 -0.92 -19.01
CA LEU A 168 -3.20 -0.98 -19.43
C LEU A 168 -3.41 -1.61 -20.82
N ASN A 169 -2.34 -1.88 -21.57
CA ASN A 169 -2.40 -2.48 -22.92
C ASN A 169 -3.30 -1.69 -23.90
N VAL A 170 -3.37 -0.37 -23.72
CA VAL A 170 -4.07 0.59 -24.57
C VAL A 170 -3.26 1.88 -24.61
N ASP A 171 -3.34 2.60 -25.72
CA ASP A 171 -2.75 3.93 -25.84
C ASP A 171 -3.59 4.96 -25.07
N ILE A 172 -2.94 5.76 -24.24
CA ILE A 172 -3.57 6.78 -23.40
C ILE A 172 -2.81 8.09 -23.57
N GLU A 173 -3.55 9.20 -23.65
CA GLU A 173 -2.95 10.51 -23.62
C GLU A 173 -2.20 10.73 -22.29
N SER A 174 -0.90 11.01 -22.39
CA SER A 174 -0.07 11.20 -21.22
C SER A 174 -0.46 12.47 -20.48
N THR A 175 -0.68 12.34 -19.18
CA THR A 175 -0.93 13.46 -18.24
C THR A 175 0.20 13.63 -17.23
N CYS A 176 1.18 12.72 -17.22
CA CYS A 176 2.41 12.91 -16.45
C CYS A 176 3.18 14.13 -16.97
N LYS A 177 3.60 15.00 -16.05
CA LYS A 177 4.38 16.21 -16.31
C LYS A 177 5.81 16.05 -15.85
#